data_AF-A0A2A5VY25-F1
#
_entry.id   AF-A0A2A5VY25-F1
#
_cell.length_a   1.000
_cell.length_b   1.000
_cell.length_c   1.000
_cell.angle_alpha   90.00
_cell.angle_beta   90.00
_cell.angle_gamma   90.00
#
_symmetry.space_group_name_H-M   'P 1'
#
loop_
_entity.id
_entity.type
_entity.pdbx_description
1 polymer ?
#
loop_
_entity_poly.entity_id
_entity_poly.type
_entity_poly.pdbx_seq_one_letter_code
_entity_poly.pdbx_strand_id
1 'polypeptide(L)'
;TLVNEIEELHPLVENPEDFELFGRPDHRATLTGRYKFKSGPLKRLTLGLSHRFRSATTQTRFDLPYDDDGDGNTDRTERVYLKFGDEHSTSAFAKWSKKLGRKRNAPKVDLAFRVSNLFNNREFSGRENYGYYRESRSYNLSVKLLF
;
A
#
# COMPACT_ATOMS: atom_id res chain seq x y z
N THR A 1 2.76 25.05 -13.94
CA THR A 1 3.20 23.78 -13.35
C THR A 1 3.60 24.08 -11.93
N LEU A 2 2.85 23.61 -10.93
CA LEU A 2 3.17 23.83 -9.51
C LEU A 2 4.32 22.88 -9.15
N VAL A 3 5.52 23.43 -9.03
CA VAL A 3 6.69 22.73 -8.53
C VAL A 3 6.61 22.80 -7.02
N ASN A 4 6.46 21.65 -6.38
CA ASN A 4 6.36 21.54 -4.92
C ASN A 4 7.77 21.38 -4.35
N GLU A 5 8.51 22.48 -4.33
CA GLU A 5 9.84 22.57 -3.73
C GLU A 5 9.71 23.11 -2.30
N ILE A 6 10.50 22.55 -1.39
CA ILE A 6 10.53 22.97 0.01
C ILE A 6 11.38 24.24 0.07
N GLU A 7 10.75 25.39 0.36
CA GLU A 7 11.42 26.70 0.36
C GLU A 7 12.39 26.87 1.54
N GLU A 8 12.09 26.34 2.72
CA GLU A 8 12.99 26.38 3.89
C GLU A 8 12.84 25.16 4.81
N LEU A 9 13.96 24.78 5.42
CA LEU A 9 14.08 23.70 6.40
C LEU A 9 13.68 24.15 7.80
N HIS A 10 13.10 23.24 8.59
CA HIS A 10 12.88 23.49 10.01
C HIS A 10 14.24 23.64 10.73
N PRO A 11 14.42 24.60 11.66
CA PRO A 11 15.71 24.92 12.29
C PRO A 11 16.34 23.82 13.17
N LEU A 12 15.75 22.63 13.22
CA LEU A 12 16.30 21.44 13.90
C LEU A 12 16.84 20.41 12.91
N VAL A 13 16.79 20.70 11.61
CA VAL A 13 17.29 19.86 10.53
C VAL A 13 18.46 20.62 9.90
N GLU A 14 19.66 20.35 10.43
CA GLU A 14 20.88 21.10 10.09
C GLU A 14 21.44 20.77 8.70
N ASN A 15 20.94 19.70 8.05
CA ASN A 15 21.49 19.24 6.79
C ASN A 15 20.40 18.96 5.74
N PRO A 16 20.41 19.64 4.58
CA PRO A 16 19.43 19.42 3.51
C PRO A 16 19.52 18.05 2.84
N GLU A 17 20.57 17.28 3.12
CA GLU A 17 20.68 15.88 2.70
C GLU A 17 20.03 14.89 3.68
N ASP A 18 19.65 15.32 4.89
CA ASP A 18 19.04 14.46 5.92
C ASP A 18 17.51 14.37 5.82
N PHE A 19 16.88 14.86 4.74
CA PHE A 19 15.45 14.64 4.50
C PHE A 19 15.04 13.56 3.50
N GLU A 20 15.91 12.57 3.36
CA GLU A 20 15.48 11.25 2.91
C GLU A 20 14.54 10.61 3.94
N LEU A 21 13.25 10.73 3.67
CA LEU A 21 12.18 10.11 4.46
C LEU A 21 12.18 8.59 4.20
N PHE A 22 12.83 7.84 5.10
CA PHE A 22 12.86 6.39 5.05
C PHE A 22 11.46 5.78 4.94
N GLY A 23 11.33 4.80 4.06
CA GLY A 23 10.07 4.12 3.82
C GLY A 23 9.01 4.97 3.11
N ARG A 24 9.33 6.15 2.57
CA ARG A 24 8.41 6.88 1.69
C ARG A 24 8.68 6.52 0.22
N PRO A 25 7.67 6.04 -0.53
CA PRO A 25 7.81 5.81 -1.96
C PRO A 25 7.67 7.10 -2.74
N ASP A 26 8.50 7.24 -3.78
CA ASP A 26 8.42 8.37 -4.73
C ASP A 26 7.15 8.31 -5.56
N HIS A 27 6.72 7.10 -5.94
CA HIS A 27 5.53 6.89 -6.75
C HIS A 27 4.56 5.93 -6.09
N ARG A 28 3.30 6.35 -6.00
CA ARG A 28 2.20 5.52 -5.52
C ARG A 28 1.00 5.70 -6.43
N ALA A 29 0.53 4.60 -7.00
CA ALA A 29 -0.65 4.57 -7.83
C ALA A 29 -1.66 3.57 -7.26
N THR A 30 -2.95 3.89 -7.37
CA THR A 30 -4.02 2.95 -7.05
C THR A 30 -5.07 3.01 -8.14
N LEU A 31 -5.25 1.89 -8.83
CA LEU A 31 -6.25 1.73 -9.88
C LEU A 31 -7.38 0.86 -9.34
N THR A 32 -8.61 1.37 -9.31
CA THR A 32 -9.78 0.63 -8.86
C THR A 32 -10.85 0.59 -9.94
N GLY A 33 -11.13 -0.61 -10.44
CA GLY A 33 -12.24 -0.89 -11.35
C GLY A 33 -13.41 -1.52 -10.60
N ARG A 34 -14.62 -1.04 -10.84
CA ARG A 34 -15.84 -1.63 -10.27
C ARG A 34 -16.95 -1.67 -11.30
N TYR A 35 -17.55 -2.84 -11.48
CA TYR A 35 -18.69 -3.04 -12.36
C TYR A 35 -19.89 -3.58 -11.59
N LYS A 36 -21.08 -3.01 -11.83
CA LYS A 36 -22.33 -3.43 -11.20
C LYS A 36 -23.35 -3.81 -12.26
N PHE A 37 -23.79 -5.06 -12.22
CA PHE A 37 -24.82 -5.57 -13.11
C PHE A 37 -26.18 -4.96 -12.76
N LYS A 38 -26.73 -4.15 -13.68
CA LYS A 38 -28.02 -3.46 -13.51
C LYS A 38 -29.22 -4.27 -14.02
N SER A 39 -28.99 -5.22 -14.93
CA SER A 39 -30.01 -6.04 -15.59
C SER A 39 -29.51 -7.48 -15.82
N GLY A 40 -30.41 -8.39 -16.19
CA GLY A 40 -30.09 -9.78 -16.51
C GLY A 40 -30.04 -10.73 -15.29
N PRO A 41 -29.55 -11.97 -15.49
CA PRO A 41 -29.51 -13.00 -14.44
C PRO A 41 -28.59 -12.63 -13.26
N LEU A 42 -27.58 -11.79 -13.50
CA LEU A 42 -26.61 -11.33 -12.49
C LEU A 42 -27.01 -9.99 -11.84
N LYS A 43 -28.26 -9.54 -12.00
CA LYS A 43 -28.72 -8.25 -11.46
C LYS A 43 -28.34 -8.10 -9.98
N ARG A 44 -27.75 -6.95 -9.63
CA ARG A 44 -27.28 -6.58 -8.28
C ARG A 44 -25.98 -7.26 -7.83
N LEU A 45 -25.36 -8.07 -8.68
CA LEU A 45 -23.95 -8.44 -8.50
C LEU A 45 -23.07 -7.23 -8.82
N THR A 46 -22.05 -7.02 -8.00
CA THR A 46 -21.01 -6.03 -8.17
C THR A 46 -19.68 -6.75 -8.10
N LEU A 47 -18.85 -6.60 -9.12
CA LEU A 47 -17.48 -7.10 -9.13
C LEU A 47 -16.54 -5.91 -9.12
N GLY A 48 -15.36 -6.07 -8.55
CA GLY A 48 -14.33 -5.06 -8.61
C GLY A 48 -12.95 -5.61 -8.37
N LEU A 49 -11.98 -4.87 -8.90
CA LEU A 49 -10.56 -5.12 -8.80
C LEU A 49 -9.90 -3.81 -8.36
N SER A 50 -8.95 -3.92 -7.45
CA SER A 50 -8.12 -2.81 -6.99
C SER A 50 -6.68 -3.24 -7.08
N HIS A 51 -5.89 -2.55 -7.91
CA HIS A 51 -4.44 -2.71 -7.97
C HIS A 51 -3.79 -1.50 -7.30
N ARG A 52 -2.87 -1.76 -6.38
CA ARG A 52 -2.05 -0.75 -5.72
C ARG A 52 -0.61 -1.01 -6.10
N PHE A 53 0.02 0.03 -6.62
CA PHE A 53 1.44 0.09 -6.92
C PHE A 53 2.10 1.09 -5.97
N ARG A 54 3.28 0.72 -5.50
CA ARG A 54 4.15 1.56 -4.70
C ARG A 54 5.57 1.30 -5.20
N SER A 55 6.31 2.35 -5.55
CA SER A 55 7.69 2.20 -6.00
C SER A 55 8.61 1.78 -4.85
N ALA A 56 9.80 1.33 -5.22
CA ALA A 56 10.94 1.12 -4.35
C ALA A 56 11.11 2.27 -3.34
N THR A 57 11.53 1.92 -2.13
CA THR A 57 11.76 2.88 -1.04
C THR A 57 13.09 2.61 -0.36
N THR A 58 13.84 3.66 -0.06
CA THR A 58 15.01 3.59 0.83
C THR A 58 14.55 3.30 2.25
N GLN A 59 15.03 2.22 2.86
CA GLN A 59 14.60 1.80 4.19
C GLN A 59 15.59 2.26 5.27
N THR A 60 16.89 2.10 5.03
CA THR A 60 17.91 2.44 6.01
C THR A 60 19.19 2.88 5.31
N ARG A 61 20.00 3.62 6.07
CA ARG A 61 21.30 4.14 5.67
C ARG A 61 22.35 3.51 6.57
N PHE A 62 23.40 2.96 5.98
CA PHE A 62 24.59 2.53 6.72
C PHE A 62 25.68 3.56 6.51
N ASP A 63 26.04 4.24 7.60
CA ASP A 63 27.23 5.08 7.68
C ASP A 63 28.32 4.21 8.32
N LEU A 64 29.34 3.80 7.57
CA LEU A 64 30.43 2.98 8.08
C LEU A 64 31.61 3.89 8.49
N PRO A 65 31.81 4.15 9.79
CA PRO A 65 32.97 4.91 10.23
C PRO A 65 34.25 4.13 9.90
N TYR A 66 35.18 4.77 9.20
CA TYR A 66 36.49 4.21 8.89
C TYR A 66 37.55 5.30 9.08
N ASP A 67 38.64 4.95 9.76
CA ASP A 67 39.81 5.82 9.93
C ASP A 67 40.85 5.35 8.92
N ASP A 68 40.88 5.97 7.74
CA ASP A 68 41.77 5.59 6.61
C ASP A 68 43.22 6.00 6.90
N ASP A 69 43.39 7.09 7.67
CA ASP A 69 44.69 7.72 7.92
C ASP A 69 45.30 7.35 9.30
N GLY A 70 44.55 6.67 10.18
CA GLY A 70 44.98 6.24 11.51
C GLY A 70 45.25 7.39 12.48
N ASP A 71 44.65 8.55 12.25
CA ASP A 71 44.89 9.78 13.00
C ASP A 71 43.98 9.93 14.24
N GLY A 72 43.06 8.97 14.44
CA GLY A 72 42.08 8.99 15.53
C GLY A 72 40.85 9.85 15.24
N ASN A 73 40.79 10.49 14.07
CA ASN A 73 39.56 11.08 13.53
C ASN A 73 38.85 10.05 12.66
N THR A 74 37.53 9.98 12.81
CA THR A 74 36.72 9.04 12.04
C THR A 74 36.24 9.71 10.76
N ASP A 75 36.77 9.27 9.62
CA ASP A 75 36.24 9.67 8.33
C ASP A 75 34.92 8.94 8.01
N ARG A 76 34.05 9.63 7.27
CA ARG A 76 32.78 9.08 6.81
C ARG A 76 32.96 8.44 5.43
N THR A 77 32.74 7.14 5.32
CA THR A 77 32.65 6.47 4.01
C THR A 77 31.40 6.89 3.23
N GLU A 78 31.41 6.59 1.93
CA GLU A 78 30.28 6.77 1.01
C GLU A 78 29.02 6.05 1.55
N ARG A 79 27.89 6.78 1.58
CA ARG A 79 26.63 6.30 2.19
C ARG A 79 26.07 5.10 1.43
N VAL A 80 25.87 3.98 2.11
CA VAL A 80 25.24 2.79 1.50
C VAL A 80 23.76 2.72 1.86
N TYR A 81 22.92 2.76 0.82
CA TYR A 81 21.46 2.75 0.96
C TYR A 81 20.86 1.38 0.73
N LEU A 82 20.10 0.88 1.69
CA LEU A 82 19.28 -0.32 1.49
C LEU A 82 17.94 0.08 0.89
N LYS A 83 17.71 -0.29 -0.38
CA LYS A 83 16.46 -0.05 -1.10
C LYS A 83 15.65 -1.33 -1.19
N PHE A 84 14.36 -1.25 -0.84
CA PHE A 84 13.41 -2.31 -1.17
C PHE A 84 12.85 -2.12 -2.56
N GLY A 85 12.49 -3.24 -3.19
CA GLY A 85 11.92 -3.26 -4.54
C GLY A 85 10.49 -2.70 -4.61
N ASP A 86 9.98 -2.68 -5.83
CA ASP A 86 8.62 -2.24 -6.12
C ASP A 86 7.57 -3.15 -5.48
N GLU A 87 6.47 -2.54 -5.04
CA GLU A 87 5.42 -3.17 -4.26
C GLU A 87 4.11 -3.21 -5.05
N HIS A 88 3.68 -4.42 -5.43
CA HIS A 88 2.41 -4.64 -6.14
C HIS A 88 1.39 -5.41 -5.29
N SER A 89 0.18 -4.86 -5.14
CA SER A 89 -0.91 -5.54 -4.44
C SER A 89 -2.20 -5.46 -5.24
N THR A 90 -2.77 -6.63 -5.54
CA THR A 90 -4.05 -6.75 -6.24
C THR A 90 -5.09 -7.32 -5.29
N SER A 91 -6.25 -6.69 -5.22
CA SER A 91 -7.40 -7.15 -4.44
C SER A 91 -8.62 -7.26 -5.34
N ALA A 92 -9.41 -8.32 -5.16
CA ALA A 92 -10.65 -8.54 -5.86
C ALA A 92 -11.81 -8.55 -4.87
N PHE A 93 -12.99 -8.08 -5.29
CA PHE A 93 -14.20 -8.21 -4.48
C PHE A 93 -15.43 -8.49 -5.35
N ALA A 94 -16.34 -9.26 -4.78
CA ALA A 94 -17.66 -9.53 -5.30
C ALA A 94 -18.69 -9.19 -4.21
N LYS A 95 -19.71 -8.41 -4.55
CA LYS A 95 -20.83 -8.11 -3.67
C LYS A 95 -22.13 -8.42 -4.38
N TRP A 96 -22.99 -9.20 -3.74
CA TRP A 96 -24.34 -9.46 -4.20
C TRP A 96 -25.36 -9.00 -3.17
N SER A 97 -26.50 -8.54 -3.64
CA SER A 97 -27.57 -8.08 -2.74
C SER A 97 -28.95 -8.45 -3.26
N LYS A 98 -29.79 -9.03 -2.40
CA LYS A 98 -31.14 -9.44 -2.75
C LYS A 98 -32.13 -9.14 -1.63
N LYS A 99 -33.34 -8.73 -2.02
CA LYS A 99 -34.46 -8.59 -1.10
C LYS A 99 -35.16 -9.95 -1.00
N LEU A 100 -35.42 -10.42 0.21
CA LEU A 100 -35.97 -11.75 0.48
C LEU A 100 -37.50 -11.84 0.30
N GLY A 101 -38.19 -10.72 0.07
CA GLY A 101 -39.64 -10.72 -0.16
C GLY A 101 -40.14 -9.59 -1.04
N ARG A 102 -41.41 -9.68 -1.44
CA ARG A 102 -42.11 -8.70 -2.28
C ARG A 102 -42.65 -7.49 -1.49
N LYS A 103 -42.85 -7.62 -0.17
CA LYS A 103 -43.37 -6.55 0.68
C LYS A 103 -42.38 -5.38 0.80
N ARG A 104 -42.88 -4.17 1.08
CA ARG A 104 -42.05 -2.97 1.28
C ARG A 104 -41.02 -3.17 2.41
N ASN A 105 -41.42 -3.82 3.50
CA ASN A 105 -40.59 -4.12 4.68
C ASN A 105 -39.95 -5.53 4.63
N ALA A 106 -39.79 -6.12 3.44
CA ALA A 106 -39.12 -7.41 3.38
C ALA A 106 -37.60 -7.24 3.58
N PRO A 107 -36.96 -8.12 4.38
CA PRO A 107 -35.55 -8.00 4.71
C PRO A 107 -34.65 -8.15 3.47
N LYS A 108 -33.46 -7.56 3.55
CA LYS A 108 -32.44 -7.57 2.49
C LYS A 108 -31.19 -8.30 2.96
N VAL A 109 -30.71 -9.22 2.12
CA VAL A 109 -29.44 -9.93 2.29
C VAL A 109 -28.39 -9.24 1.43
N ASP A 110 -27.28 -8.86 2.03
CA ASP A 110 -26.05 -8.44 1.37
C ASP A 110 -24.97 -9.50 1.62
N LEU A 111 -24.46 -10.11 0.55
CA LEU A 111 -23.29 -11.00 0.57
C LEU A 111 -22.11 -10.24 -0.01
N ALA A 112 -20.97 -10.26 0.67
CA ALA A 112 -19.73 -9.68 0.17
C ALA A 112 -18.59 -10.68 0.35
N PHE A 113 -17.85 -10.89 -0.73
CA PHE A 113 -16.65 -11.69 -0.78
C PHE A 113 -15.49 -10.81 -1.24
N ARG A 114 -14.35 -10.89 -0.58
CA ARG A 114 -13.14 -10.16 -0.96
C ARG A 114 -11.94 -11.08 -0.85
N VAL A 115 -11.07 -11.00 -1.85
CA VAL A 115 -9.74 -11.61 -1.84
C VAL A 115 -8.73 -10.47 -1.82
N SER A 116 -7.94 -10.37 -0.75
CA SER A 116 -6.81 -9.45 -0.67
C SER A 116 -5.54 -10.19 -1.10
N ASN A 117 -4.62 -9.47 -1.74
CA ASN A 117 -3.39 -10.06 -2.26
C ASN A 117 -3.66 -11.28 -3.18
N LEU A 118 -4.45 -11.06 -4.25
CA LEU A 118 -4.93 -12.07 -5.20
C LEU A 118 -3.78 -12.90 -5.80
N PHE A 119 -2.61 -12.32 -6.00
CA PHE A 119 -1.43 -13.02 -6.54
C PHE A 119 -0.53 -13.64 -5.47
N ASN A 120 -0.89 -13.53 -4.18
CA ASN A 120 -0.09 -14.00 -3.04
C ASN A 120 1.35 -13.47 -3.09
N ASN A 121 1.50 -12.17 -3.37
CA ASN A 121 2.79 -11.51 -3.34
C ASN A 121 3.30 -11.45 -1.88
N ARG A 122 4.45 -12.08 -1.62
CA ARG A 122 5.12 -12.17 -0.31
C ARG A 122 6.42 -11.39 -0.25
N GLU A 123 6.62 -10.46 -1.19
CA GLU A 123 7.78 -9.58 -1.20
C GLU A 123 7.99 -8.91 0.16
N PHE A 124 9.26 -8.81 0.53
CA PHE A 124 9.70 -8.10 1.71
C PHE A 124 9.60 -6.60 1.44
N SER A 125 8.87 -5.90 2.30
CA SER A 125 8.51 -4.50 2.08
C SER A 125 8.84 -3.65 3.29
N GLY A 126 9.16 -2.38 3.05
CA GLY A 126 9.50 -1.43 4.11
C GLY A 126 8.37 -0.48 4.45
N ARG A 127 8.22 -0.23 5.74
CA ARG A 127 7.52 0.96 6.25
C ARG A 127 8.45 1.60 7.26
N GLU A 128 8.74 2.88 7.06
CA GLU A 128 9.67 3.62 7.91
C GLU A 128 11.04 2.92 7.96
N ASN A 129 11.58 2.64 9.16
CA ASN A 129 12.90 2.05 9.36
C ASN A 129 12.87 0.51 9.56
N TYR A 130 11.71 -0.16 9.38
CA TYR A 130 11.59 -1.61 9.55
C TYR A 130 11.00 -2.31 8.32
N GLY A 131 11.48 -3.53 8.07
CA GLY A 131 11.03 -4.39 6.99
C GLY A 131 10.08 -5.45 7.52
N TYR A 132 9.01 -5.71 6.78
CA TYR A 132 8.05 -6.75 7.12
C TYR A 132 7.66 -7.53 5.86
N TYR A 133 7.36 -8.81 6.07
CA TYR A 133 6.75 -9.63 5.03
C TYR A 133 5.29 -9.24 4.86
N ARG A 134 4.87 -9.05 3.61
CA ARG A 134 3.47 -8.80 3.32
C ARG A 134 2.57 -9.95 3.75
N GLU A 135 1.37 -9.59 4.18
CA GLU A 135 0.32 -10.56 4.48
C GLU A 135 0.06 -11.46 3.27
N SER A 136 -0.02 -12.76 3.53
CA SER A 136 -0.43 -13.74 2.52
C SER A 136 -1.84 -13.45 2.01
N ARG A 137 -2.20 -14.07 0.88
CA ARG A 137 -3.55 -14.00 0.33
C ARG A 137 -4.61 -14.28 1.41
N SER A 138 -5.53 -13.33 1.59
CA SER A 138 -6.60 -13.44 2.59
C SER A 138 -7.98 -13.40 1.93
N TYR A 139 -8.90 -14.17 2.49
CA TYR A 139 -10.27 -14.31 2.02
C TYR A 139 -11.21 -13.80 3.09
N ASN A 140 -12.08 -12.87 2.71
CA ASN A 140 -13.06 -12.29 3.60
C ASN A 140 -14.46 -12.55 3.04
N LEU A 141 -15.27 -13.29 3.80
CA LEU A 141 -16.67 -13.51 3.51
C LEU A 141 -17.51 -12.77 4.56
N SER A 142 -18.47 -11.97 4.10
CA SER A 142 -19.37 -11.20 4.95
C SER A 142 -20.81 -11.39 4.50
N VAL A 143 -21.68 -11.63 5.47
CA VAL A 143 -23.12 -11.76 5.30
C VAL A 143 -23.78 -10.72 6.18
N LYS A 144 -24.65 -9.89 5.60
CA LYS A 144 -25.41 -8.88 6.33
C LYS A 144 -26.90 -9.02 6.04
N LEU A 145 -27.69 -9.12 7.10
CA LEU A 145 -29.15 -9.09 7.07
C LEU A 145 -29.61 -7.70 7.52
N LEU A 146 -30.46 -7.08 6.71
CA LEU A 146 -31.08 -5.78 6.97
C LEU A 146 -32.59 -6.01 7.09
N PHE A 147 -33.19 -5.66 8.22
CA PHE A 147 -34.63 -5.79 8.49
C PHE A 147 -35.36 -4.49 8.15
#